data_AF-A0A1Y4A6M2-F1
#
_entry.id   AF-A0A1Y4A6M2-F1
#
_cell.length_a   1.000
_cell.length_b   1.000
_cell.length_c   1.000
_cell.angle_alpha   90.00
_cell.angle_beta   90.00
_cell.angle_gamma   90.00
#
_symmetry.space_group_name_H-M   'P 1'
#
loop_
_entity.id
_entity.type
_entity.pdbx_description
1 polymer ?
#
loop_
_entity_poly.entity_id
_entity_poly.type
_entity_poly.pdbx_seq_one_letter_code
_entity_poly.pdbx_strand_id
1 'polypeptide(L)'
;MVKGKQKVTVWMTPSVKEQIEDTYRSDNCRTQSEFIEKAVEFYLGYLHTKNAGAFLPEALSAMMTGTLDYYTGRMGSLLFKQGVDLHVLGQIIAYDTDIDEGEYQRLRGKAIRDMKRTNGRISFKDALDFQKSV
;
A
#
# COMPACT_ATOMS: atom_id res chain seq x y z
N MET A 1 -16.32 -26.45 -6.17
CA MET A 1 -15.32 -26.81 -5.13
C MET A 1 -14.16 -25.84 -5.24
N VAL A 2 -13.64 -25.31 -4.14
CA VAL A 2 -12.40 -24.52 -4.15
C VAL A 2 -11.22 -25.49 -4.20
N LYS A 3 -10.29 -25.31 -5.15
CA LYS A 3 -9.15 -26.21 -5.34
C LYS A 3 -8.30 -26.27 -4.07
N GLY A 4 -8.04 -27.48 -3.56
CA GLY A 4 -7.22 -27.69 -2.36
C GLY A 4 -7.93 -27.49 -1.01
N LYS A 5 -9.23 -27.20 -0.97
CA LYS A 5 -10.00 -27.01 0.27
C LYS A 5 -11.07 -28.08 0.47
N GLN A 6 -11.23 -28.56 1.71
CA GLN A 6 -12.30 -29.46 2.12
C GLN A 6 -13.43 -28.67 2.80
N LYS A 7 -14.69 -28.96 2.46
CA LYS A 7 -15.84 -28.36 3.13
C LYS A 7 -16.00 -28.98 4.52
N VAL A 8 -15.97 -28.13 5.55
CA VAL A 8 -16.17 -28.51 6.96
C VAL A 8 -17.38 -27.78 7.53
N THR A 9 -18.09 -28.42 8.46
CA THR A 9 -19.21 -27.82 9.20
C THR A 9 -18.80 -27.68 10.66
N VAL A 10 -18.89 -26.46 11.19
CA VAL A 10 -18.57 -26.15 12.59
C VAL A 10 -19.72 -25.37 13.22
N TRP A 11 -19.94 -25.57 14.52
CA TRP A 11 -20.89 -24.79 15.31
C TRP A 11 -20.14 -23.66 16.01
N MET A 12 -20.67 -22.44 15.91
CA MET A 12 -20.15 -21.26 16.61
C MET A 12 -21.33 -20.45 17.15
N THR A 13 -21.08 -19.63 18.18
CA THR A 13 -22.12 -18.76 18.72
C THR A 13 -22.52 -17.69 17.69
N PRO A 14 -23.78 -17.20 17.71
CA PRO A 14 -24.22 -16.14 16.80
C PRO A 14 -23.34 -14.89 16.88
N SER A 15 -22.90 -14.51 18.08
CA SER A 15 -22.04 -13.33 18.28
C SER A 15 -20.67 -13.48 17.62
N VAL A 16 -20.04 -14.66 17.66
CA VAL A 16 -18.75 -14.88 16.98
C VAL A 16 -18.93 -14.83 15.47
N LYS A 17 -20.03 -15.39 14.96
CA LYS A 17 -20.35 -15.34 13.53
C LYS A 17 -20.53 -13.90 13.04
N GLU A 18 -21.25 -13.08 13.78
CA GLU A 18 -21.46 -11.65 13.50
C GLU A 18 -20.13 -10.89 13.47
N GLN A 19 -19.27 -11.09 14.48
CA GLN A 19 -17.95 -10.47 14.51
C GLN A 19 -17.07 -10.86 13.30
N ILE A 20 -17.15 -12.12 12.85
CA ILE A 20 -16.45 -12.55 11.63
C ILE A 20 -17.02 -11.83 10.40
N GLU A 21 -18.35 -11.76 10.28
CA GLU A 21 -19.04 -11.08 9.18
C GLU A 21 -18.66 -9.60 9.07
N ASP A 22 -18.54 -8.92 10.21
CA ASP A 22 -18.17 -7.50 10.27
C ASP A 22 -16.68 -7.25 10.02
N THR A 23 -15.81 -8.18 10.46
CA THR A 23 -14.37 -7.93 10.52
C THR A 23 -13.61 -8.48 9.33
N TYR A 24 -14.07 -9.56 8.68
CA TYR A 24 -13.23 -10.28 7.71
C TYR A 24 -12.77 -9.42 6.53
N ARG A 25 -13.60 -8.47 6.08
CA ARG A 25 -13.23 -7.55 4.99
C ARG A 25 -12.22 -6.49 5.45
N SER A 26 -12.33 -6.06 6.70
CA SER A 26 -11.41 -5.11 7.33
C SER A 26 -10.00 -5.71 7.50
N ASP A 27 -9.92 -7.03 7.69
CA ASP A 27 -8.66 -7.81 7.66
C ASP A 27 -8.16 -8.14 6.23
N ASN A 28 -8.78 -7.55 5.20
CA ASN A 28 -8.46 -7.81 3.79
C ASN A 28 -8.60 -9.29 3.36
N CYS A 29 -9.33 -10.10 4.11
CA CYS A 29 -9.72 -11.44 3.66
C CYS A 29 -10.82 -11.32 2.60
N ARG A 30 -10.71 -12.10 1.53
CA ARG A 30 -11.71 -12.15 0.45
C ARG A 30 -12.97 -12.91 0.88
N THR A 31 -12.82 -13.85 1.83
CA THR A 31 -13.91 -14.71 2.30
C THR A 31 -13.84 -14.92 3.81
N GLN A 32 -14.98 -15.21 4.45
CA GLN A 32 -15.01 -15.62 5.87
C GLN A 32 -14.19 -16.90 6.10
N SER A 33 -14.18 -17.82 5.13
CA SER A 33 -13.38 -19.06 5.25
C SER A 33 -11.88 -18.79 5.34
N GLU A 34 -11.38 -17.78 4.61
CA GLU A 34 -9.97 -17.35 4.70
C GLU A 34 -9.65 -16.74 6.07
N PHE A 35 -10.56 -15.93 6.61
CA PHE A 35 -10.42 -15.36 7.96
C PHE A 35 -10.38 -16.45 9.04
N ILE A 36 -11.30 -17.43 8.95
CA ILE A 36 -11.37 -18.56 9.89
C ILE A 36 -10.12 -19.42 9.78
N GLU A 37 -9.64 -19.71 8.58
CA GLU A 37 -8.43 -20.50 8.34
C GLU A 37 -7.20 -19.84 8.98
N LYS A 38 -6.97 -18.54 8.76
CA LYS A 38 -5.90 -17.78 9.43
C LYS A 38 -5.99 -17.84 10.96
N ALA A 39 -7.20 -17.70 11.51
CA ALA A 39 -7.41 -17.74 12.96
C ALA A 39 -7.11 -19.13 13.56
N VAL A 40 -7.48 -20.20 12.85
CA VAL A 40 -7.19 -21.58 13.25
C VAL A 40 -5.70 -21.88 13.15
N GLU A 41 -5.04 -21.48 12.06
CA GLU A 41 -3.60 -21.63 11.88
C GLU A 41 -2.82 -20.91 12.98
N PHE A 42 -3.24 -19.69 13.34
CA PHE A 42 -2.68 -18.95 14.46
C PHE A 42 -2.78 -19.74 15.77
N TYR A 43 -3.97 -20.25 16.11
CA TYR A 43 -4.15 -20.99 17.35
C TYR A 43 -3.43 -22.33 17.36
N LEU A 44 -3.36 -23.04 16.23
CA LEU A 44 -2.55 -24.25 16.09
C LEU A 44 -1.07 -23.96 16.26
N GLY A 45 -0.55 -22.90 15.66
CA GLY A 45 0.83 -22.44 15.82
C GLY A 45 1.15 -22.12 17.30
N TYR A 46 0.25 -21.45 17.99
CA TYR A 46 0.33 -21.19 19.43
C TYR A 46 0.43 -22.49 20.24
N LEU A 47 -0.37 -23.52 19.90
CA LEU A 47 -0.36 -24.80 20.60
C LEU A 47 0.88 -25.67 20.28
N HIS A 48 1.40 -25.61 19.04
CA HIS A 48 2.55 -26.41 18.61
C HIS A 48 3.89 -25.90 19.14
N THR A 49 3.99 -24.60 19.38
CA THR A 49 5.17 -23.95 19.96
C THR A 49 5.15 -24.07 21.49
N LYS A 50 5.35 -25.28 22.05
CA LYS A 50 5.41 -25.55 23.51
C LYS A 50 6.26 -24.56 24.35
N ASN A 51 7.06 -23.72 23.71
CA ASN A 51 7.58 -22.46 24.22
C ASN A 51 6.82 -21.24 23.64
N ALA A 52 5.88 -20.69 24.40
CA ALA A 52 5.09 -19.50 24.03
C ALA A 52 5.94 -18.27 23.64
N GLY A 53 7.24 -18.25 23.97
CA GLY A 53 8.15 -17.17 23.63
C GLY A 53 8.55 -17.06 22.15
N ALA A 54 8.46 -18.13 21.36
CA ALA A 54 8.86 -18.11 19.94
C ALA A 54 7.71 -17.76 18.98
N PHE A 55 6.47 -18.00 19.39
CA PHE A 55 5.29 -17.78 18.56
C PHE A 55 4.98 -16.30 18.32
N LEU A 56 5.07 -15.48 19.36
CA LEU A 56 4.68 -14.07 19.28
C LEU A 56 5.56 -13.28 18.29
N PRO A 57 6.91 -13.43 18.27
CA PRO A 57 7.75 -12.80 17.26
C PRO A 57 7.43 -13.23 15.82
N GLU A 58 7.15 -14.52 15.59
CA GLU A 58 6.83 -15.05 14.25
C GLU A 58 5.47 -14.53 13.74
N ALA A 59 4.44 -14.59 14.59
CA ALA A 59 3.13 -14.05 14.26
C ALA A 59 3.17 -12.53 14.00
N LEU A 60 3.94 -11.78 14.79
CA LEU A 60 4.14 -10.35 14.57
C LEU A 60 4.86 -10.08 13.24
N SER A 61 5.91 -10.84 12.92
CA SER A 61 6.63 -10.71 11.65
C SER A 61 5.75 -11.00 10.44
N ALA A 62 4.92 -12.04 10.51
CA ALA A 62 3.97 -12.38 9.46
C ALA A 62 2.91 -11.29 9.27
N MET A 63 2.36 -10.76 10.37
CA MET A 63 1.40 -9.65 10.33
C MET A 63 2.03 -8.38 9.73
N MET A 64 3.24 -8.03 10.15
CA MET A 64 3.96 -6.87 9.61
C MET A 64 4.24 -7.04 8.12
N THR A 65 4.69 -8.21 7.68
CA THR A 65 4.96 -8.49 6.26
C THR A 65 3.68 -8.37 5.44
N GLY A 66 2.58 -8.99 5.88
CA GLY A 66 1.30 -8.88 5.18
C GLY A 66 0.75 -7.45 5.12
N THR A 67 0.94 -6.68 6.20
CA THR A 67 0.55 -5.25 6.24
C THR A 67 1.39 -4.42 5.27
N LEU A 68 2.71 -4.63 5.25
CA LEU A 68 3.61 -3.94 4.33
C LEU A 68 3.34 -4.32 2.87
N ASP A 69 3.09 -5.60 2.58
CA ASP A 69 2.73 -6.07 1.24
C ASP A 69 1.42 -5.43 0.75
N TYR A 70 0.44 -5.29 1.64
CA TYR A 70 -0.81 -4.58 1.33
C TYR A 70 -0.56 -3.11 0.98
N TYR A 71 0.22 -2.40 1.79
CA TYR A 71 0.54 -0.99 1.53
C TYR A 71 1.36 -0.82 0.26
N THR A 72 2.38 -1.65 0.02
CA THR A 72 3.21 -1.58 -1.18
C THR A 72 2.39 -1.83 -2.45
N GLY A 73 1.44 -2.79 -2.44
CA GLY A 73 0.52 -3.01 -3.54
C GLY A 73 -0.37 -1.80 -3.84
N ARG A 74 -0.95 -1.18 -2.79
CA ARG A 74 -1.78 0.03 -2.94
C ARG A 74 -0.96 1.24 -3.40
N MET A 75 0.23 1.44 -2.82
CA MET A 75 1.15 2.50 -3.22
C MET A 75 1.57 2.35 -4.68
N GLY A 76 1.89 1.14 -5.13
CA GLY A 76 2.22 0.87 -6.53
C GLY A 76 1.09 1.27 -7.48
N SER A 77 -0.16 0.92 -7.15
CA SER A 77 -1.33 1.33 -7.94
C SER A 77 -1.54 2.85 -7.97
N LEU A 78 -1.38 3.53 -6.82
CA LEU A 78 -1.52 4.98 -6.74
C LEU A 78 -0.41 5.71 -7.52
N LEU A 79 0.84 5.27 -7.37
CA LEU A 79 1.99 5.82 -8.11
C LEU A 79 1.82 5.63 -9.62
N PHE A 80 1.26 4.51 -10.06
CA PHE A 80 0.96 4.29 -11.48
C PHE A 80 -0.09 5.30 -11.99
N LYS A 81 -1.21 5.46 -11.28
CA LYS A 81 -2.26 6.43 -11.66
C LYS A 81 -1.72 7.86 -11.68
N GLN A 82 -0.98 8.24 -10.64
CA GLN A 82 -0.32 9.55 -10.58
C GLN A 82 0.70 9.73 -11.72
N GLY A 83 1.44 8.69 -12.09
CA GLY A 83 2.36 8.72 -13.22
C GLY A 83 1.64 8.95 -14.56
N VAL A 84 0.48 8.32 -14.76
CA VAL A 84 -0.38 8.56 -15.92
C VAL A 84 -0.86 10.01 -15.95
N ASP A 85 -1.39 10.53 -14.85
CA ASP A 85 -1.89 11.91 -14.76
C ASP A 85 -0.77 12.94 -15.00
N LEU A 86 0.42 12.72 -14.42
CA LEU A 86 1.59 13.56 -14.64
C LEU A 86 2.07 13.52 -16.11
N HIS A 87 1.99 12.36 -16.76
CA HIS A 87 2.38 12.24 -18.16
C HIS A 87 1.41 12.99 -19.09
N VAL A 88 0.10 12.85 -18.85
CA VAL A 88 -0.93 13.59 -19.59
C VAL A 88 -0.78 15.09 -19.37
N LEU A 89 -0.61 15.53 -18.12
CA LEU A 89 -0.37 16.94 -17.80
C LEU A 89 0.90 17.47 -18.49
N GLY A 90 1.96 16.67 -18.52
CA GLY A 90 3.20 17.02 -19.22
C GLY A 90 2.99 17.25 -20.71
N GLN A 91 2.19 16.39 -21.37
CA GLN A 91 1.83 16.58 -22.79
C GLN A 91 0.98 17.83 -23.02
N ILE A 92 0.00 18.10 -22.14
CA ILE A 92 -0.85 19.30 -22.23
C ILE A 92 0.02 20.57 -22.10
N ILE A 93 0.92 20.62 -21.11
CA ILE A 93 1.80 21.78 -20.92
C ILE A 93 2.76 21.94 -22.11
N ALA A 94 3.36 20.86 -22.60
CA ALA A 94 4.23 20.93 -23.77
C ALA A 94 3.49 21.37 -25.05
N TYR A 95 2.18 21.13 -25.14
CA TYR A 95 1.34 21.59 -26.24
C TYR A 95 0.91 23.06 -26.09
N ASP A 96 0.58 23.50 -24.87
CA ASP A 96 0.05 24.83 -24.57
C ASP A 96 1.14 25.89 -24.36
N THR A 97 2.40 25.46 -24.14
CA THR A 97 3.54 26.34 -23.92
C THR A 97 4.59 26.17 -25.01
N ASP A 98 5.32 27.23 -25.32
CA ASP A 98 6.46 27.20 -26.25
C ASP A 98 7.75 26.66 -25.59
N ILE A 99 7.62 25.76 -24.61
CA ILE A 99 8.76 25.22 -23.87
C ILE A 99 9.64 24.35 -24.77
N ASP A 100 10.93 24.65 -24.82
CA ASP A 100 11.90 23.80 -25.54
C ASP A 100 12.55 22.74 -24.63
N GLU A 101 13.24 21.78 -25.25
CA GLU A 101 13.94 20.70 -24.54
C GLU A 101 14.99 21.25 -23.56
N GLY A 102 15.69 22.33 -23.90
CA GLY A 102 16.70 22.95 -23.05
C GLY A 102 16.09 23.57 -21.79
N GLU A 103 14.99 24.29 -21.93
CA GLU A 103 14.23 24.85 -20.82
C GLU A 103 13.67 23.76 -19.92
N TYR A 104 13.12 22.69 -20.50
CA TYR A 104 12.64 21.52 -19.77
C TYR A 104 13.76 20.88 -18.94
N GLN A 105 14.92 20.62 -19.54
CA GLN A 105 16.05 20.02 -18.82
C GLN A 105 16.59 20.94 -17.72
N ARG A 106 16.58 22.27 -17.93
CA ARG A 106 16.94 23.26 -16.90
C ARG A 106 15.99 23.18 -15.70
N LEU A 107 14.69 23.19 -15.95
CA LEU A 107 13.64 23.11 -14.92
C LEU A 107 13.71 21.77 -14.17
N ARG A 108 13.83 20.66 -14.90
CA ARG A 108 13.97 19.32 -14.31
C ARG A 108 15.22 19.20 -13.46
N GLY A 109 16.36 19.71 -13.94
CA GLY A 109 17.61 19.74 -13.18
C GLY A 109 17.48 20.52 -11.88
N LYS A 110 16.80 21.67 -11.89
CA LYS A 110 16.51 22.45 -10.67
C LYS A 110 15.60 21.66 -9.72
N ALA A 111 14.50 21.11 -10.21
CA ALA A 111 13.56 20.34 -9.39
C ALA A 111 14.27 19.18 -8.67
N ILE A 112 15.15 18.44 -9.36
CA ILE A 112 15.96 17.37 -8.74
C ILE A 112 16.87 17.91 -7.63
N ARG A 113 17.54 19.04 -7.85
CA ARG A 113 18.40 19.66 -6.82
C ARG A 113 17.59 20.11 -5.60
N ASP A 114 16.43 20.73 -5.81
CA ASP A 114 15.55 21.15 -4.72
C ASP A 114 15.02 19.96 -3.94
N MET A 115 14.58 18.90 -4.63
CA MET A 115 14.15 17.65 -3.98
C MET A 115 15.25 17.06 -3.10
N LYS A 116 16.49 16.96 -3.62
CA LYS A 116 17.63 16.45 -2.86
C LYS A 116 17.97 17.33 -1.65
N ARG A 117 17.99 18.65 -1.83
CA ARG A 117 18.34 19.62 -0.77
C ARG A 117 17.29 19.67 0.35
N THR A 118 16.02 19.50 0.01
CA THR A 118 14.90 19.62 0.95
C THR A 118 14.39 18.28 1.46
N ASN A 119 14.99 17.17 1.03
CA ASN A 119 14.49 15.81 1.27
C ASN A 119 13.01 15.66 0.88
N GLY A 120 12.67 16.16 -0.30
CA GLY A 120 11.31 16.11 -0.85
C GLY A 120 10.36 17.20 -0.35
N ARG A 121 10.78 18.07 0.56
CA ARG A 121 9.94 19.16 1.10
C ARG A 121 10.04 20.41 0.23
N ILE A 122 9.40 20.37 -0.93
CA ILE A 122 9.25 21.53 -1.81
C ILE A 122 7.82 22.09 -1.71
N SER A 123 7.68 23.40 -1.74
CA SER A 123 6.37 24.06 -1.77
C SER A 123 6.08 24.69 -3.12
N PHE A 124 4.80 24.92 -3.42
CA PHE A 124 4.40 25.67 -4.61
C PHE A 124 4.99 27.10 -4.61
N LYS A 125 5.13 27.72 -3.42
CA LYS A 125 5.74 29.03 -3.27
C LYS A 125 7.19 29.03 -3.78
N ASP A 126 7.98 28.00 -3.46
CA ASP A 126 9.37 27.89 -3.91
C ASP A 126 9.48 27.80 -5.45
N ALA A 127 8.51 27.12 -6.08
CA ALA A 127 8.42 27.06 -7.54
C ALA A 127 8.00 28.40 -8.14
N LEU A 128 7.00 29.07 -7.54
CA LEU A 128 6.48 30.35 -8.00
C LEU A 128 7.53 31.47 -7.91
N ASP A 129 8.22 31.57 -6.77
CA ASP A 129 9.26 32.57 -6.54
C ASP A 129 10.40 32.42 -7.55
N PHE A 130 10.77 31.17 -7.89
CA PHE A 130 11.74 30.92 -8.94
C PHE A 130 11.25 31.40 -10.31
N GLN A 131 10.03 31.03 -10.72
CA GLN A 131 9.51 31.41 -12.04
C GLN A 131 9.33 32.93 -12.19
N LYS A 132 9.09 33.65 -11.10
CA LYS A 132 9.02 35.13 -11.09
C LYS A 132 10.38 35.82 -11.02
N SER A 133 11.45 35.07 -10.74
CA SER A 133 12.82 35.60 -10.65
C SER A 133 13.63 35.46 -11.94
N VAL A 134 13.08 34.72 -12.92
CA VAL A 134 13.61 34.55 -14.28
C VAL A 134 12.90 35.56 -15.18
#